data_AF-A0A9P0Q5A7-F1
#
_entry.id   AF-A0A9P0Q5A7-F1
#
_cell.length_a   1.000
_cell.length_b   1.000
_cell.length_c   1.000
_cell.angle_alpha   90.00
_cell.angle_beta   90.00
_cell.angle_gamma   90.00
#
_symmetry.space_group_name_H-M   'P 1'
#
loop_
_entity.id
_entity.type
_entity.pdbx_description
1 polymer ?
#
loop_
_entity_poly.entity_id
_entity_poly.type
_entity_poly.pdbx_seq_one_letter_code
_entity_poly.pdbx_strand_id
1 'polypeptide(L)'
;MNKTISRPEESDDITMTAQELHVLSDLDSRQYGFLNLNLAENAKKKALIQKAVKYLQMMVVQARRQQKEQNENEPNNCQVKNISIDPKTWVKLGHFHLLLEDYRKALSAYQMFYKTQAENHWQDTTFLYGLGLVYFHYNAFQW
;
A
#
# COMPACT_ATOMS: atom_id res chain seq x y z
N MET A 1 -5.17 -40.87 11.80
CA MET A 1 -4.48 -39.76 12.50
C MET A 1 -4.20 -38.67 11.48
N ASN A 2 -5.13 -37.74 11.27
CA ASN A 2 -4.94 -36.62 10.35
C ASN A 2 -4.82 -35.36 11.19
N LYS A 3 -3.59 -34.88 11.33
CA LYS A 3 -3.28 -33.65 12.07
C LYS A 3 -3.65 -32.47 11.16
N THR A 4 -4.81 -31.89 11.39
CA THR A 4 -5.20 -30.60 10.81
C THR A 4 -4.23 -29.55 11.36
N ILE A 5 -3.38 -29.03 10.49
CA ILE A 5 -2.58 -27.83 10.75
C ILE A 5 -3.57 -26.66 10.76
N SER A 6 -3.96 -26.26 11.97
CA SER A 6 -4.59 -24.97 12.21
C SER A 6 -3.58 -23.88 11.91
N ARG A 7 -3.73 -23.21 10.77
CA ARG A 7 -3.11 -21.90 10.53
C ARG A 7 -3.64 -20.97 11.63
N PRO A 8 -2.78 -20.28 12.41
CA PRO A 8 -3.28 -19.22 13.27
C PRO A 8 -3.81 -18.12 12.35
N GLU A 9 -5.12 -17.95 12.35
CA GLU A 9 -5.80 -16.73 11.94
C GLU A 9 -5.36 -15.63 12.93
N GLU A 10 -4.18 -15.06 12.72
CA GLU A 10 -3.80 -13.76 13.32
C GLU A 10 -4.55 -12.66 12.55
N SER A 11 -5.87 -12.67 12.63
CA SER A 11 -6.66 -11.45 12.52
C SER A 11 -6.63 -10.77 13.89
N ASP A 12 -5.44 -10.39 14.36
CA ASP A 12 -5.38 -9.28 15.29
C ASP A 12 -6.11 -8.13 14.63
N ASP A 13 -6.96 -7.44 15.37
CA ASP A 13 -7.73 -6.31 14.88
C ASP A 13 -6.75 -5.16 14.57
N ILE A 14 -6.10 -5.23 13.39
CA ILE A 14 -5.07 -4.29 12.95
C ILE A 14 -5.76 -2.95 12.77
N THR A 15 -5.70 -2.15 13.81
CA THR A 15 -6.28 -0.81 13.88
C THR A 15 -5.17 0.21 14.10
N MET A 16 -5.33 1.37 13.47
CA MET A 16 -4.37 2.47 13.54
C MET A 16 -4.93 3.56 14.45
N THR A 17 -4.13 4.01 15.42
CA THR A 17 -4.48 5.15 16.27
C THR A 17 -4.31 6.47 15.50
N ALA A 18 -5.01 7.52 15.94
CA ALA A 18 -4.91 8.84 15.30
C ALA A 18 -3.48 9.41 15.33
N GLN A 19 -2.73 9.15 16.41
CA GLN A 19 -1.33 9.56 16.53
C GLN A 19 -0.45 8.83 15.52
N GLU A 20 -0.64 7.51 15.38
CA GLU A 20 0.08 6.73 14.37
C GLU A 20 -0.23 7.20 12.95
N LEU A 21 -1.50 7.48 12.64
CA LEU A 21 -1.91 8.01 11.33
C LEU A 21 -1.28 9.38 11.04
N HIS A 22 -1.17 10.24 12.05
CA HIS A 22 -0.51 11.54 11.90
C HIS A 22 0.99 11.39 11.62
N VAL A 23 1.69 10.51 12.33
CA VAL A 23 3.10 10.23 12.04
C VAL A 23 3.28 9.67 10.62
N LEU A 24 2.35 8.81 10.19
CA LEU A 24 2.36 8.20 8.87
C LEU A 24 2.01 9.19 7.75
N SER A 25 1.21 10.24 8.02
CA SER A 25 0.83 11.23 7.01
C SER A 25 2.04 11.96 6.46
N ASP A 26 3.07 12.17 7.28
CA ASP A 26 4.26 12.94 6.93
C ASP A 26 5.30 12.15 6.14
N LEU A 27 5.13 10.82 6.01
CA LEU A 27 6.05 9.94 5.30
C LEU A 27 5.68 9.77 3.82
N ASP A 28 6.59 10.07 2.92
CA ASP A 28 6.43 9.89 1.47
C ASP A 28 7.73 9.34 0.83
N SER A 29 7.84 9.41 -0.49
CA SER A 29 9.03 8.94 -1.22
C SER A 29 10.28 9.77 -0.95
N ARG A 30 10.16 11.04 -0.58
CA ARG A 30 11.29 11.98 -0.38
C ARG A 30 12.16 11.58 0.80
N GLN A 31 11.62 10.80 1.74
CA GLN A 31 12.39 10.26 2.86
C GLN A 31 13.28 9.07 2.45
N TYR A 32 13.11 8.51 1.24
CA TYR A 32 13.99 7.47 0.74
C TYR A 32 15.43 7.99 0.63
N GLY A 33 16.39 7.23 1.16
CA GLY A 33 17.81 7.63 1.25
C GLY A 33 18.17 8.49 2.48
N PHE A 34 17.19 9.19 3.09
CA PHE A 34 17.40 9.93 4.34
C PHE A 34 16.99 9.11 5.56
N LEU A 35 15.90 8.34 5.44
CA LEU A 35 15.38 7.48 6.48
C LEU A 35 15.84 6.03 6.23
N ASN A 36 16.84 5.58 6.97
CA ASN A 36 17.28 4.19 6.92
C ASN A 36 16.54 3.33 7.97
N LEU A 37 15.49 2.63 7.53
CA LEU A 37 14.70 1.75 8.40
C LEU A 37 15.43 0.48 8.83
N ASN A 38 16.57 0.14 8.24
CA ASN A 38 17.36 -1.03 8.62
C ASN A 38 18.22 -0.79 9.88
N LEU A 39 18.36 0.47 10.32
CA LEU A 39 19.01 0.80 11.58
C LEU A 39 18.16 0.43 12.78
N ALA A 40 18.78 -0.10 13.83
CA ALA A 40 18.11 -0.50 15.07
C ALA A 40 17.36 0.66 15.75
N GLU A 41 17.90 1.88 15.65
CA GLU A 41 17.27 3.11 16.17
C GLU A 41 15.90 3.38 15.54
N ASN A 42 15.71 2.98 14.27
CA ASN A 42 14.48 3.16 13.53
C ASN A 42 13.52 1.96 13.63
N ALA A 43 13.82 0.94 14.44
CA ALA A 43 13.02 -0.28 14.54
C ALA A 43 11.55 -0.02 14.87
N LYS A 44 11.26 0.93 15.78
CA LYS A 44 9.88 1.33 16.13
C LYS A 44 9.14 1.91 14.93
N LYS A 45 9.81 2.79 14.16
CA LYS A 45 9.25 3.41 12.96
C LYS A 45 9.05 2.39 11.84
N LYS A 46 9.99 1.46 11.66
CA LYS A 46 9.87 0.32 10.73
C LYS A 46 8.66 -0.54 11.06
N ALA A 47 8.49 -0.92 12.33
CA ALA A 47 7.33 -1.70 12.78
C ALA A 47 6.01 -0.95 12.53
N LEU A 48 5.98 0.36 12.78
CA LEU A 48 4.82 1.21 12.51
C LEU A 48 4.47 1.23 11.01
N ILE A 49 5.45 1.40 10.13
CA ILE A 49 5.24 1.38 8.68
C ILE A 49 4.77 0.00 8.21
N GLN A 50 5.32 -1.08 8.75
CA GLN A 50 4.87 -2.45 8.46
C GLN A 50 3.42 -2.69 8.91
N LYS A 51 3.03 -2.18 10.08
CA LYS A 51 1.64 -2.20 10.56
C LYS A 51 0.72 -1.42 9.61
N ALA A 52 1.16 -0.23 9.17
CA ALA A 52 0.42 0.59 8.22
C ALA A 52 0.21 -0.10 6.86
N VAL A 53 1.24 -0.79 6.34
CA VAL A 53 1.13 -1.57 5.11
C VAL A 53 0.07 -2.66 5.24
N LYS A 54 0.09 -3.44 6.34
CA LYS A 54 -0.92 -4.47 6.60
C LYS A 54 -2.33 -3.87 6.68
N TYR A 55 -2.48 -2.76 7.41
CA TYR A 55 -3.75 -2.04 7.54
C TYR A 55 -4.31 -1.60 6.18
N LEU A 56 -3.51 -0.91 5.36
CA LEU A 56 -3.93 -0.45 4.04
C LEU A 56 -4.28 -1.62 3.11
N GLN A 57 -3.52 -2.71 3.15
CA GLN A 57 -3.82 -3.93 2.37
C GLN A 57 -5.15 -4.56 2.79
N MET A 58 -5.41 -4.64 4.10
CA MET A 58 -6.69 -5.13 4.62
C MET A 58 -7.86 -4.25 4.14
N MET A 59 -7.72 -2.92 4.24
CA MET A 59 -8.74 -1.99 3.74
C MET A 59 -9.03 -2.19 2.25
N VAL A 60 -7.99 -2.35 1.43
CA VAL A 60 -8.12 -2.62 -0.01
C VAL A 60 -8.87 -3.93 -0.28
N VAL A 61 -8.52 -5.00 0.43
CA VAL A 61 -9.16 -6.32 0.28
C VAL A 61 -10.62 -6.27 0.70
N GLN A 62 -10.91 -5.62 1.84
CA GLN A 62 -12.29 -5.44 2.33
C GLN A 62 -13.14 -4.64 1.34
N ALA A 63 -12.62 -3.53 0.81
CA ALA A 63 -13.32 -2.73 -0.19
C ALA A 63 -13.64 -3.55 -1.46
N ARG A 64 -12.68 -4.33 -1.97
CA ARG A 64 -12.91 -5.21 -3.13
C ARG A 64 -13.91 -6.33 -2.87
N ARG A 65 -13.91 -6.89 -1.66
CA ARG A 65 -14.87 -7.92 -1.26
C ARG A 65 -16.30 -7.37 -1.24
N GLN A 66 -16.48 -6.18 -0.67
CA GLN A 66 -17.79 -5.50 -0.66
C GLN A 66 -18.28 -5.18 -2.07
N GLN A 67 -17.39 -4.76 -2.98
CA GLN A 67 -17.77 -4.57 -4.40
C GLN A 67 -18.27 -5.87 -5.04
N LYS A 68 -17.58 -6.98 -4.78
CA LYS A 68 -17.96 -8.29 -5.33
C LYS A 68 -19.32 -8.75 -4.80
N GLU A 69 -19.53 -8.62 -3.50
CA GLU A 69 -20.80 -8.96 -2.86
C GLU A 69 -21.96 -8.07 -3.36
N GLN A 70 -21.72 -6.78 -3.63
CA GLN A 70 -22.74 -5.90 -4.24
C GLN A 70 -23.08 -6.30 -5.67
N ASN A 71 -22.07 -6.62 -6.50
CA ASN A 71 -22.28 -7.05 -7.89
C ASN A 71 -23.01 -8.40 -7.99
N GLU A 72 -22.79 -9.32 -7.04
CA GLU A 72 -23.48 -10.61 -7.00
C GLU A 72 -24.96 -10.49 -6.56
N ASN A 73 -25.30 -9.52 -5.71
CA ASN A 73 -26.65 -9.33 -5.18
C ASN A 73 -27.56 -8.44 -6.07
N GLU A 74 -27.01 -7.55 -6.91
CA GLU A 74 -27.78 -6.71 -7.86
C GLU A 74 -27.18 -6.71 -9.28
N PRO A 75 -27.26 -7.82 -10.05
CA PRO A 75 -26.66 -7.92 -11.39
C PRO A 75 -27.25 -6.96 -12.44
N ASN A 76 -28.40 -6.32 -12.17
CA ASN A 76 -29.13 -5.47 -13.11
C ASN A 76 -29.00 -3.96 -12.85
N ASN A 77 -28.21 -3.53 -11.86
CA ASN A 77 -28.02 -2.11 -11.57
C ASN A 77 -26.75 -1.58 -12.27
N CYS A 78 -26.91 -0.99 -13.46
CA CYS A 78 -25.81 -0.40 -14.26
C CYS A 78 -25.12 0.81 -13.60
N GLN A 79 -25.56 1.25 -12.41
CA GLN A 79 -24.83 2.23 -11.64
C GLN A 79 -23.74 1.53 -10.85
N VAL A 80 -22.61 1.27 -11.52
CA VAL A 80 -21.35 0.87 -10.89
C VAL A 80 -20.95 1.96 -9.90
N LYS A 81 -21.49 1.91 -8.68
CA LYS A 81 -20.93 2.61 -7.54
C LYS A 81 -19.66 1.85 -7.19
N ASN A 82 -18.61 2.12 -7.99
CA ASN A 82 -17.25 1.77 -7.66
C ASN A 82 -17.04 2.23 -6.22
N ILE A 83 -16.88 1.30 -5.28
CA ILE A 83 -16.31 1.61 -3.97
C ILE A 83 -14.87 2.02 -4.27
N SER A 84 -14.69 3.28 -4.68
CA SER A 84 -13.44 3.76 -5.23
C SER A 84 -12.50 3.92 -4.07
N ILE A 85 -11.59 2.95 -3.92
CA ILE A 85 -10.40 3.12 -3.07
C ILE A 85 -9.76 4.43 -3.55
N ASP A 86 -9.58 5.38 -2.63
CA ASP A 86 -8.95 6.66 -2.97
C ASP A 86 -7.61 6.38 -3.65
N PRO A 87 -7.38 6.88 -4.88
CA PRO A 87 -6.11 6.71 -5.58
C PRO A 87 -4.88 6.99 -4.70
N LYS A 88 -4.97 7.98 -3.80
CA LYS A 88 -3.89 8.33 -2.87
C LYS A 88 -3.49 7.18 -1.94
N THR A 89 -4.41 6.26 -1.65
CA THR A 89 -4.12 5.03 -0.88
C THR A 89 -3.04 4.18 -1.56
N TRP A 90 -3.10 4.06 -2.88
CA TRP A 90 -2.12 3.29 -3.66
C TRP A 90 -0.76 3.96 -3.67
N VAL A 91 -0.73 5.29 -3.78
CA VAL A 91 0.49 6.09 -3.71
C VAL A 91 1.17 5.90 -2.35
N LYS A 92 0.40 6.03 -1.26
CA LYS A 92 0.91 5.87 0.10
C LYS A 92 1.42 4.47 0.38
N LEU A 93 0.71 3.44 -0.10
CA LEU A 93 1.15 2.05 -0.02
C LEU A 93 2.48 1.85 -0.77
N GLY A 94 2.62 2.45 -1.95
CA GLY A 94 3.86 2.46 -2.72
C GLY A 94 5.01 3.14 -1.97
N HIS A 95 4.76 4.31 -1.36
CA HIS A 95 5.76 5.01 -0.54
C HIS A 95 6.25 4.16 0.62
N PHE A 96 5.35 3.51 1.36
CA PHE A 96 5.75 2.65 2.47
C PHE A 96 6.57 1.45 2.02
N HIS A 97 6.19 0.80 0.92
CA HIS A 97 7.00 -0.28 0.35
C HIS A 97 8.37 0.21 -0.12
N LEU A 98 8.45 1.40 -0.71
CA LEU A 98 9.71 2.02 -1.12
C LEU A 98 10.61 2.31 0.08
N LEU A 99 10.09 2.90 1.16
CA LEU A 99 10.85 3.16 2.39
C LEU A 99 11.31 1.87 3.08
N LEU A 100 10.54 0.78 2.94
CA LEU A 100 10.91 -0.56 3.38
C LEU A 100 11.85 -1.29 2.40
N GLU A 101 12.27 -0.64 1.30
CA GLU A 101 13.13 -1.19 0.25
C GLU A 101 12.53 -2.43 -0.46
N ASP A 102 11.20 -2.57 -0.45
CA ASP A 102 10.48 -3.61 -1.20
C ASP A 102 10.03 -3.07 -2.56
N TYR A 103 10.99 -2.93 -3.48
CA TYR A 103 10.77 -2.29 -4.79
C TYR A 103 9.73 -3.00 -5.66
N ARG A 104 9.62 -4.34 -5.54
CA ARG A 104 8.65 -5.13 -6.30
C ARG A 104 7.21 -4.78 -5.90
N LYS A 105 6.95 -4.71 -4.59
CA LYS A 105 5.63 -4.33 -4.08
C LYS A 105 5.35 -2.85 -4.28
N ALA A 106 6.37 -1.99 -4.14
CA ALA A 106 6.26 -0.56 -4.44
C ALA A 106 5.81 -0.33 -5.89
N LEU A 107 6.47 -1.00 -6.86
CA LEU A 107 6.09 -0.93 -8.27
C LEU A 107 4.64 -1.38 -8.49
N SER A 108 4.25 -2.50 -7.87
CA SER A 108 2.90 -3.05 -8.02
C SER A 108 1.82 -2.07 -7.51
N ALA A 109 2.09 -1.38 -6.41
CA ALA A 109 1.18 -0.36 -5.86
C ALA A 109 1.10 0.87 -6.80
N TYR A 110 2.23 1.35 -7.31
CA TYR A 110 2.28 2.45 -8.27
C TYR A 110 1.58 2.14 -9.60
N GLN A 111 1.68 0.90 -10.08
CA GLN A 111 0.93 0.46 -11.26
C GLN A 111 -0.59 0.45 -11.00
N MET A 112 -1.02 0.13 -9.78
CA MET A 112 -2.43 0.19 -9.42
C MET A 112 -2.95 1.63 -9.35
N PHE A 113 -2.11 2.57 -8.90
CA PHE A 113 -2.42 3.99 -8.97
C PHE A 113 -2.63 4.47 -10.40
N TYR A 114 -1.74 4.11 -11.34
CA TYR A 114 -1.93 4.41 -12.77
C TYR A 114 -3.27 3.92 -13.33
N LYS A 115 -3.67 2.70 -12.95
CA LYS A 115 -4.95 2.12 -13.39
C LYS A 115 -6.17 2.86 -12.83
N THR A 116 -6.03 3.42 -11.62
CA THR A 116 -7.15 4.05 -10.90
C THR A 116 -7.24 5.55 -11.19
N GLN A 117 -6.12 6.23 -11.41
CA GLN A 117 -6.03 7.67 -11.68
C GLN A 117 -5.15 7.96 -12.90
N ALA A 118 -5.63 7.54 -14.08
CA ALA A 118 -4.87 7.66 -15.33
C ALA A 118 -4.66 9.11 -15.79
N GLU A 119 -5.59 10.04 -15.55
CA GLU A 119 -5.51 11.41 -16.11
C GLU A 119 -4.61 12.38 -15.31
N ASN A 120 -4.57 12.26 -13.98
CA ASN A 120 -3.91 13.25 -13.11
C ASN A 120 -2.67 12.72 -12.38
N HIS A 121 -2.17 11.54 -12.76
CA HIS A 121 -1.03 10.91 -12.09
C HIS A 121 0.25 11.77 -12.12
N TRP A 122 0.41 12.62 -13.12
CA TRP A 122 1.57 13.50 -13.30
C TRP A 122 1.58 14.71 -12.37
N GLN A 123 0.46 15.01 -11.69
CA GLN A 123 0.39 16.12 -10.72
C GLN A 123 1.00 15.75 -9.37
N ASP A 124 1.05 14.46 -9.03
CA ASP A 124 1.66 13.99 -7.79
C ASP A 124 3.17 13.82 -7.97
N THR A 125 3.91 14.86 -7.58
CA THR A 125 5.38 14.88 -7.65
C THR A 125 6.02 13.83 -6.75
N THR A 126 5.42 13.51 -5.60
CA THR A 126 5.95 12.49 -4.68
C THR A 126 5.79 11.10 -5.26
N PHE A 127 4.69 10.84 -5.96
CA PHE A 127 4.49 9.62 -6.71
C PHE A 127 5.54 9.48 -7.83
N LEU A 128 5.69 10.50 -8.68
CA LEU A 128 6.65 10.47 -9.80
C LEU A 128 8.08 10.26 -9.31
N TYR A 129 8.46 10.93 -8.22
CA TYR A 129 9.77 10.74 -7.60
C TYR A 129 9.97 9.30 -7.12
N GLY A 130 8.98 8.74 -6.40
CA GLY A 130 9.04 7.35 -5.93
C GLY A 130 9.10 6.34 -7.07
N LEU A 131 8.33 6.55 -8.14
CA LEU A 131 8.36 5.71 -9.34
C LEU A 131 9.72 5.77 -10.04
N GLY A 132 10.29 6.98 -10.17
CA GLY A 132 11.62 7.18 -10.73
C GLY A 132 12.70 6.41 -9.96
N LEU A 133 12.64 6.41 -8.62
CA LEU A 133 13.54 5.63 -7.77
C LEU A 133 13.40 4.12 -8.01
N VAL A 134 12.17 3.62 -8.13
CA VAL A 134 11.92 2.19 -8.41
C VAL A 134 12.46 1.79 -9.78
N TYR A 135 12.23 2.60 -10.82
CA TYR A 135 12.79 2.34 -12.15
C TYR A 135 14.30 2.46 -12.19
N PHE A 136 14.87 3.45 -11.50
CA PHE A 136 16.31 3.57 -11.34
C PHE A 136 16.89 2.31 -10.69
N HIS A 137 16.28 1.79 -9.63
CA HIS A 137 16.73 0.56 -8.98
C HIS A 137 16.76 -0.63 -9.95
N TYR A 138 15.70 -0.83 -10.75
CA TYR A 138 15.65 -1.93 -11.73
C TYR A 138 16.58 -1.73 -12.94
N ASN A 139 16.88 -0.48 -13.32
CA ASN A 139 17.80 -0.19 -14.42
C ASN A 139 19.28 -0.16 -13.99
N ALA A 140 19.56 0.15 -12.72
CA ALA A 140 20.91 0.28 -12.18
C ALA A 140 21.62 -1.09 -12.02
N PHE A 141 20.86 -2.18 -11.93
CA PHE A 141 21.40 -3.53 -11.83
C PHE A 141 20.89 -4.36 -13.02
N GLN A 142 21.68 -4.35 -14.11
CA GLN A 142 21.49 -5.25 -15.24
C GLN A 142 21.75 -6.68 -14.75
N TRP A 143 20.72 -7.54 -14.80
CA TRP A 143 20.86 -9.00 -14.70
C TRP A 143 21.45 -9.63 -15.95
#